data_AF-A0A9Q0YP85-F1
#
_entry.id   AF-A0A9Q0YP85-F1
#
_cell.length_a   1.000
_cell.length_b   1.000
_cell.length_c   1.000
_cell.angle_alpha   90.00
_cell.angle_beta   90.00
_cell.angle_gamma   90.00
#
_symmetry.space_group_name_H-M   'P 1'
#
loop_
_entity.id
_entity.type
_entity.pdbx_description
1 polymer ?
#
loop_
_entity_poly.entity_id
_entity_poly.type
_entity_poly.pdbx_seq_one_letter_code
_entity_poly.pdbx_strand_id
1 'polypeptide(L)' 'MEGQREGQLKSVRIQRALSGGYGFSLMGGKGTEFPPVICDILDSSPASRCDKVQQFGVA' A
#
# COMPACT_ATOMS: atom_id res chain seq x y z
N MET A 1 -1.53 11.32 27.06
CA MET A 1 -2.54 11.64 26.03
C MET A 1 -1.99 11.17 24.70
N GLU A 2 -2.20 9.91 24.36
CA GLU A 2 -1.82 9.39 23.04
C GLU A 2 -2.90 9.80 22.05
N GLY A 3 -2.61 10.83 21.26
CA GLY A 3 -3.47 11.24 20.16
C GLY A 3 -3.49 10.14 19.11
N GLN A 4 -4.60 9.43 19.00
CA GLN A 4 -4.94 8.63 17.83
C GLN A 4 -4.86 9.55 16.62
N ARG A 5 -3.83 9.41 15.78
CA ARG A 5 -3.89 9.96 14.43
C ARG A 5 -4.93 9.13 13.69
N GLU A 6 -6.17 9.62 13.61
CA GLU A 6 -7.16 9.07 12.70
C GLU A 6 -6.51 9.00 11.31
N GLY A 7 -6.33 7.78 10.81
CA GLY A 7 -5.74 7.56 9.51
C GLY A 7 -6.60 8.24 8.45
N GLN A 8 -6.06 9.27 7.80
CA GLN A 8 -6.76 9.93 6.71
C GLN A 8 -7.06 8.89 5.62
N LEU A 9 -8.34 8.63 5.39
CA LEU A 9 -8.79 7.78 4.29
C LEU A 9 -8.34 8.39 2.96
N LYS A 10 -7.55 7.63 2.20
CA LYS A 10 -7.04 8.04 0.88
C LYS A 10 -7.66 7.16 -0.20
N SER A 11 -8.32 7.78 -1.17
CA SER A 11 -8.71 7.11 -2.41
C SER A 11 -7.56 7.18 -3.42
N VAL A 12 -7.14 6.02 -3.91
CA VAL A 12 -6.04 5.87 -4.86
C VAL A 12 -6.56 5.17 -6.11
N ARG A 13 -6.24 5.70 -7.30
CA ARG A 13 -6.51 5.06 -8.58
C ARG A 13 -5.19 4.80 -9.27
N ILE A 14 -4.88 3.52 -9.50
CA ILE A 14 -3.68 3.09 -10.19
C ILE A 14 -4.11 2.40 -11.48
N GLN A 15 -3.50 2.77 -12.61
CA GLN A 15 -3.72 2.07 -13.86
C GLN A 15 -2.83 0.82 -13.92
N ARG A 16 -3.46 -0.34 -14.12
CA ARG A 16 -2.74 -1.62 -14.24
C ARG A 16 -1.84 -1.62 -15.49
N ALA A 17 -0.61 -2.10 -15.36
CA ALA A 17 0.25 -2.39 -16.51
C ALA A 17 -0.31 -3.57 -17.32
N LEU A 18 -0.12 -3.53 -18.65
CA LEU A 18 -0.61 -4.57 -19.56
C LEU A 18 -0.10 -5.97 -19.18
N SER A 19 1.19 -6.09 -18.86
CA SER A 19 1.87 -7.36 -18.59
C SER A 19 2.22 -7.63 -17.12
N GLY A 20 2.03 -6.67 -16.19
CA GLY A 20 2.71 -6.71 -14.88
C GLY A 20 1.88 -6.30 -13.66
N GLY A 21 0.57 -6.07 -13.80
CA GLY A 21 -0.27 -5.71 -12.64
C GLY A 21 -0.03 -4.28 -12.15
N TYR A 22 -0.10 -4.07 -10.82
CA TYR A 22 0.08 -2.75 -10.20
C TYR A 22 1.49 -2.53 -9.63
N GLY A 23 2.18 -3.60 -9.24
CA GLY A 23 3.56 -3.57 -8.72
C GLY A 23 3.69 -3.18 -7.24
N PHE A 24 2.83 -3.74 -6.40
CA PHE A 24 2.96 -3.70 -4.94
C PHE A 24 2.64 -5.08 -4.34
N SER A 25 3.15 -5.34 -3.14
CA SER A 25 2.85 -6.55 -2.36
C SER A 25 1.96 -6.22 -1.17
N LEU A 26 1.04 -7.12 -0.83
CA LEU A 26 0.20 -7.03 0.37
C LEU A 26 0.59 -8.09 1.39
N MET A 27 0.58 -7.71 2.67
CA MET A 27 0.72 -8.61 3.81
C MET A 27 -0.49 -8.46 4.72
N GLY A 28 -0.92 -9.55 5.35
CA GLY A 28 -2.04 -9.57 6.29
C GLY A 28 -3.40 -9.77 5.63
N GLY A 29 -4.46 -9.44 6.35
CA GLY A 29 -5.85 -9.62 5.92
C GLY A 29 -6.62 -10.65 6.75
N LYS A 30 -7.82 -11.01 6.25
CA LYS A 30 -8.73 -11.91 6.97
C LYS A 30 -8.06 -13.27 7.23
N GLY A 31 -8.01 -13.68 8.49
CA GLY A 31 -7.37 -14.94 8.91
C GLY A 31 -5.89 -14.79 9.29
N THR A 32 -5.38 -13.55 9.40
CA THR A 32 -4.05 -13.26 9.92
C THR A 32 -4.15 -12.32 11.12
N GLU A 33 -3.10 -12.25 11.94
CA GLU A 33 -2.99 -11.31 13.07
C GLU A 33 -2.76 -9.85 12.62
N PHE A 34 -2.61 -9.60 11.31
CA PHE A 34 -2.20 -8.30 10.78
C PHE A 34 -3.25 -7.73 9.82
N PRO A 35 -3.52 -6.40 9.87
CA PRO A 35 -4.33 -5.75 8.86
C PRO A 35 -3.65 -5.86 7.48
N PRO A 36 -4.42 -5.77 6.37
CA PRO A 36 -3.84 -5.72 5.04
C PRO A 36 -3.01 -4.43 4.90
N VAL A 37 -1.71 -4.59 4.66
CA VAL A 37 -0.75 -3.48 4.48
C VAL A 37 0.06 -3.67 3.22
N ILE A 38 0.44 -2.56 2.57
CA ILE A 38 1.39 -2.59 1.45
C ILE A 38 2.80 -2.75 2.03
N CYS A 39 3.45 -3.88 1.77
CA CYS A 39 4.75 -4.21 2.35
C CYS A 39 5.92 -4.01 1.40
N ASP A 40 5.66 -3.83 0.09
CA ASP A 40 6.68 -3.54 -0.92
C ASP A 40 6.05 -2.82 -2.11
N ILE A 41 6.83 -1.97 -2.77
CA ILE A 41 6.48 -1.26 -4.00
C ILE A 41 7.63 -1.42 -4.97
N LEU A 42 7.37 -2.10 -6.09
CA LEU A 42 8.41 -2.34 -7.10
C LEU A 42 8.79 -1.05 -7.82
N ASP A 43 10.09 -0.86 -8.03
CA ASP A 43 10.62 0.26 -8.81
C ASP A 43 10.03 0.30 -10.22
N SER A 44 9.79 1.51 -10.73
CA SER A 44 9.22 1.75 -12.07
C SER A 44 7.86 1.10 -12.33
N SER A 45 7.16 0.61 -11.29
CA SER A 45 5.80 0.08 -11.40
C SER A 45 4.73 1.17 -11.46
N PRO A 46 3.49 0.84 -11.86
CA PRO A 46 2.36 1.77 -11.71
C PRO A 46 2.17 2.30 -10.29
N ALA A 47 2.38 1.48 -9.27
CA ALA A 47 2.27 1.88 -7.87
C ALA A 47 3.36 2.88 -7.46
N SER A 48 4.61 2.68 -7.91
CA SER A 48 5.73 3.60 -7.62
C SER A 48 5.54 5.01 -8.18
N ARG A 49 4.73 5.15 -9.24
CA ARG A 49 4.39 6.44 -9.86
C ARG A 49 3.23 7.17 -9.18
N CYS A 50 2.66 6.59 -8.13
CA CYS A 50 1.54 7.17 -7.41
C CYS A 50 1.96 7.58 -5.99
N ASP A 51 2.19 8.87 -5.78
CA ASP A 51 2.65 9.46 -4.51
C ASP A 51 1.73 9.19 -3.31
N LYS A 52 0.48 8.76 -3.58
CA LYS A 52 -0.50 8.40 -2.56
C LYS A 52 -0.37 6.96 -2.05
N VAL A 53 0.35 6.10 -2.79
CA VAL A 53 0.64 4.72 -2.39
C VAL A 53 1.89 4.74 -1.53
N GLN A 54 1.79 4.20 -0.31
CA GLN A 54 2.88 4.23 0.65
C GLN A 54 3.05 2.83 1.22
N GLN A 55 4.30 2.38 1.26
CA GLN A 55 4.69 1.18 1.98
C GLN A 55 4.54 1.42 3.48
N PHE A 56 4.08 0.41 4.20
CA PHE A 56 4.12 0.44 5.66
C PHE A 56 5.58 0.27 6.11
N GLY A 57 6.15 1.32 6.68
CA GLY A 57 7.51 1.28 7.21
C GLY A 57 7.56 0.40 8.46
N VAL A 58 8.31 -0.70 8.38
CA VAL A 58 8.80 -1.41 9.57
C VAL A 58 10.01 -0.61 10.05
N ALA A 59 9.85 0.06 11.19
CA ALA A 59 10.96 0.67 11.91
C ALA A 59 11.88 -0.41 12.50
#